data_AF-A0A933G2S9-F1
#
_entry.id   AF-A0A933G2S9-F1
#
_cell.length_a   1.000
_cell.length_b   1.000
_cell.length_c   1.000
_cell.angle_alpha   90.00
_cell.angle_beta   90.00
_cell.angle_gamma   90.00
#
_symmetry.space_group_name_H-M   'P 1'
#
loop_
_entity.id
_entity.type
_entity.pdbx_description
1 polymer ?
#
loop_
_entity_poly.entity_id
_entity_poly.type
_entity_poly.pdbx_seq_one_letter_code
_entity_poly.pdbx_strand_id
1 'polypeptide(L)'
;PASLTRTVRAGLNAASQTFTVANSGSGTLNYTIESDVTWASINPTEGSSTGQTDTITVNYATSLLNIGTHTGTVTITALGATNSPQTVGLTMIVEAVPGDLDQDGDIDVNDATLFGTCLGGADVPISEPACASADLDGDGDADLSDYGLMQKCTSGPAVKAEPHCVN
;
A
#
# COMPACT_ATOMS: atom_id res chain seq x y z
N PRO A 1 6.79 -17.18 -4.74
CA PRO A 1 5.42 -16.89 -4.24
C PRO A 1 4.50 -16.67 -5.44
N ALA A 2 3.20 -16.93 -5.32
CA ALA A 2 2.24 -16.62 -6.39
C ALA A 2 1.85 -15.13 -6.40
N SER A 3 1.93 -14.46 -5.24
CA SER A 3 1.64 -13.04 -5.10
C SER A 3 2.45 -12.37 -3.98
N LEU A 4 2.52 -11.06 -4.03
CA LEU A 4 3.06 -10.16 -3.02
C LEU A 4 2.01 -9.09 -2.70
N THR A 5 1.76 -8.89 -1.40
CA THR A 5 0.82 -7.86 -0.92
C THR A 5 1.53 -6.88 0.00
N ARG A 6 1.21 -5.60 -0.16
CA ARG A 6 1.62 -4.49 0.71
C ARG A 6 0.42 -3.59 0.99
N THR A 7 0.49 -2.96 2.15
CA THR A 7 -0.38 -1.85 2.55
C THR A 7 0.49 -0.66 2.90
N VAL A 8 0.07 0.53 2.52
CA VAL A 8 0.78 1.80 2.79
C VAL A 8 -0.23 2.94 2.91
N ARG A 9 0.05 3.94 3.73
CA ARG A 9 -0.76 5.18 3.75
C ARG A 9 -0.49 6.02 2.51
N ALA A 10 -1.49 6.75 2.05
CA ALA A 10 -1.38 7.71 0.97
C ALA A 10 -0.20 8.67 1.20
N GLY A 11 0.53 8.99 0.13
CA GLY A 11 1.72 9.85 0.22
C GLY A 11 3.04 9.14 0.57
N LEU A 12 3.02 7.87 0.99
CA LEU A 12 4.24 7.10 1.30
C LEU A 12 4.60 6.05 0.25
N ASN A 13 5.88 5.69 0.22
CA ASN A 13 6.37 4.52 -0.51
C ASN A 13 6.31 3.28 0.38
N ALA A 14 5.71 2.20 -0.13
CA ALA A 14 5.71 0.92 0.57
C ALA A 14 7.13 0.36 0.68
N ALA A 15 7.41 -0.33 1.79
CA ALA A 15 8.67 -1.04 1.96
C ALA A 15 8.86 -2.10 0.87
N SER A 16 10.09 -2.24 0.38
CA SER A 16 10.42 -3.24 -0.64
C SER A 16 10.16 -4.66 -0.16
N GLN A 17 9.89 -5.55 -1.11
CA GLN A 17 9.75 -6.99 -0.87
C GLN A 17 10.72 -7.77 -1.74
N THR A 18 10.92 -9.03 -1.40
CA THR A 18 11.75 -9.93 -2.20
C THR A 18 11.00 -11.21 -2.54
N PHE A 19 11.40 -11.80 -3.66
CA PHE A 19 11.09 -13.18 -4.02
C PHE A 19 12.33 -13.83 -4.61
N THR A 20 12.28 -15.12 -4.89
CA THR A 20 13.42 -15.86 -5.40
C THR A 20 13.14 -16.55 -6.71
N VAL A 21 14.15 -16.61 -7.57
CA VAL A 21 14.19 -17.42 -8.79
C VAL A 21 15.24 -18.50 -8.62
N ALA A 22 14.93 -19.73 -9.00
CA ALA A 22 15.88 -20.84 -8.94
C ALA A 22 15.61 -21.81 -10.09
N ASN A 23 16.67 -22.45 -10.58
CA ASN A 23 16.58 -23.51 -11.57
C ASN A 23 16.57 -24.88 -10.89
N SER A 24 15.50 -25.64 -11.02
CA SER A 24 15.42 -27.01 -10.49
C SER A 24 15.89 -28.10 -11.48
N GLY A 25 16.24 -27.72 -12.71
CA GLY A 25 16.79 -28.62 -13.73
C GLY A 25 18.31 -28.69 -13.69
N SER A 26 18.88 -29.51 -14.58
CA SER A 26 20.34 -29.72 -14.68
C SER A 26 21.07 -28.75 -15.62
N GLY A 27 20.35 -27.90 -16.34
CA GLY A 27 20.90 -26.94 -17.29
C GLY A 27 21.17 -25.57 -16.68
N THR A 28 21.38 -24.56 -17.53
CA THR A 28 21.42 -23.15 -17.12
C THR A 28 20.09 -22.48 -17.48
N LEU A 29 19.48 -21.81 -16.50
CA LEU A 29 18.28 -21.00 -16.68
C LEU A 29 18.69 -19.55 -16.85
N ASN A 30 18.62 -19.02 -18.07
CA ASN A 30 18.73 -17.57 -18.29
C ASN A 30 17.32 -16.98 -18.30
N TYR A 31 17.11 -15.90 -17.55
CA TYR A 31 15.78 -15.33 -17.37
C TYR A 31 15.80 -13.79 -17.42
N THR A 32 14.67 -13.22 -17.82
CA THR A 32 14.34 -11.79 -17.72
C THR A 32 13.09 -11.59 -16.87
N ILE A 33 12.97 -10.42 -16.26
CA ILE A 33 11.88 -10.06 -15.35
C ILE A 33 11.38 -8.65 -15.69
N GLU A 34 10.08 -8.54 -15.92
CA GLU A 34 9.41 -7.28 -16.23
C GLU A 34 8.19 -7.07 -15.32
N SER A 35 7.87 -5.82 -15.02
CA SER A 35 6.66 -5.40 -14.32
C SER A 35 5.76 -4.67 -15.31
N ASP A 36 4.46 -4.94 -15.30
CA ASP A 36 3.46 -4.24 -16.13
C ASP A 36 2.99 -2.90 -15.53
N VAL A 37 3.41 -2.59 -14.30
CA VAL A 37 3.05 -1.37 -13.57
C VAL A 37 4.25 -0.47 -13.34
N THR A 38 4.00 0.84 -13.33
CA THR A 38 5.01 1.89 -13.12
C THR A 38 5.34 2.14 -11.64
N TRP A 39 4.44 1.75 -10.73
CA TRP A 39 4.62 1.91 -9.28
C TRP A 39 5.46 0.80 -8.64
N ALA A 40 5.91 -0.19 -9.41
CA ALA A 40 6.85 -1.22 -8.96
C ALA A 40 8.04 -1.33 -9.92
N SER A 41 9.25 -1.42 -9.37
CA SER A 41 10.48 -1.68 -10.14
C SER A 41 11.19 -2.92 -9.60
N ILE A 42 11.84 -3.66 -10.51
CA ILE A 42 12.44 -4.95 -10.21
C ILE A 42 13.97 -4.84 -10.30
N ASN A 43 14.68 -5.43 -9.35
CA ASN A 43 16.13 -5.50 -9.37
C ASN A 43 16.65 -6.84 -8.81
N PRO A 44 17.45 -7.61 -9.57
CA PRO A 44 17.81 -7.39 -10.98
C PRO A 44 16.64 -7.73 -11.94
N THR A 45 16.65 -7.15 -13.14
CA THR A 45 15.65 -7.44 -14.20
C THR A 45 16.02 -8.62 -15.08
N GLU A 46 17.18 -9.22 -14.87
CA GLU A 46 17.65 -10.41 -15.59
C GLU A 46 18.66 -11.18 -14.74
N GLY A 47 18.91 -12.44 -15.09
CA GLY A 47 19.88 -13.27 -14.39
C GLY A 47 20.06 -14.65 -15.01
N SER A 48 20.88 -15.46 -14.32
CA SER A 48 21.21 -16.82 -14.74
C SER A 48 21.37 -17.74 -13.54
N SER A 49 20.69 -18.90 -13.57
CA SER A 49 20.75 -19.90 -12.49
C SER A 49 21.09 -21.31 -12.98
N THR A 50 22.08 -21.93 -12.34
CA THR A 50 22.46 -23.35 -12.52
C THR A 50 22.01 -24.23 -11.35
N GLY A 51 21.19 -23.70 -10.45
CA GLY A 51 20.71 -24.40 -9.26
C GLY A 51 20.76 -23.55 -7.98
N GLN A 52 21.47 -22.42 -8.01
CA GLN A 52 21.44 -21.47 -6.91
C GLN A 52 20.10 -20.72 -6.87
N THR A 53 19.85 -20.05 -5.74
CA THR A 53 18.66 -19.22 -5.56
C THR A 53 19.04 -17.75 -5.70
N ASP A 54 18.49 -17.09 -6.71
CA ASP A 54 18.69 -15.68 -6.97
C ASP A 54 17.58 -14.88 -6.27
N THR A 55 17.97 -13.92 -5.43
CA THR A 55 17.01 -13.04 -4.73
C THR A 55 16.71 -11.83 -5.61
N ILE A 56 15.42 -11.63 -5.88
CA ILE A 56 14.89 -10.53 -6.66
C ILE A 56 14.18 -9.56 -5.73
N THR A 57 14.52 -8.28 -5.83
CA THR A 57 13.91 -7.20 -5.04
C THR A 57 12.86 -6.48 -5.87
N VAL A 58 11.70 -6.24 -5.26
CA VAL A 58 10.62 -5.39 -5.76
C VAL A 58 10.62 -4.12 -4.93
N ASN A 59 10.92 -2.99 -5.57
CA ASN A 59 10.84 -1.66 -4.95
C ASN A 59 9.53 -0.99 -5.37
N TYR A 60 8.92 -0.24 -4.47
CA TYR A 60 7.62 0.37 -4.68
C TYR A 60 7.71 1.90 -4.66
N ALA A 61 7.16 2.54 -5.69
CA ALA A 61 7.01 3.99 -5.83
C ALA A 61 5.52 4.35 -5.74
N THR A 62 4.96 4.28 -4.53
CA THR A 62 3.52 4.35 -4.26
C THR A 62 3.06 5.70 -3.72
N SER A 63 3.97 6.64 -3.45
CA SER A 63 3.64 7.93 -2.82
C SER A 63 2.68 8.82 -3.64
N LEU A 64 2.52 8.51 -4.94
CA LEU A 64 1.62 9.22 -5.85
C LEU A 64 0.41 8.38 -6.27
N LEU A 65 0.26 7.16 -5.76
CA LEU A 65 -0.94 6.38 -5.99
C LEU A 65 -2.10 6.97 -5.18
N ASN A 66 -3.29 6.97 -5.78
CA ASN A 66 -4.52 7.32 -5.09
C ASN A 66 -4.89 6.23 -4.08
N ILE A 67 -5.70 6.58 -3.09
CA ILE A 67 -6.29 5.64 -2.13
C ILE A 67 -7.03 4.54 -2.89
N GLY A 68 -6.95 3.32 -2.38
CA GLY A 68 -7.58 2.14 -2.95
C GLY A 68 -6.60 1.00 -3.27
N THR A 69 -7.10 -0.01 -3.98
CA THR A 69 -6.33 -1.21 -4.35
C THR A 69 -5.79 -1.09 -5.77
N HIS A 70 -4.47 -1.26 -5.91
CA HIS A 70 -3.76 -1.30 -7.18
C HIS A 70 -3.18 -2.68 -7.41
N THR A 71 -3.43 -3.25 -8.58
CA THR A 71 -2.95 -4.58 -8.96
C THR A 71 -1.97 -4.49 -10.13
N GLY A 72 -0.96 -5.36 -10.10
CA GLY A 72 0.01 -5.50 -11.19
C GLY A 72 0.54 -6.93 -11.26
N THR A 73 1.38 -7.20 -12.25
CA THR A 73 1.99 -8.50 -12.51
C THR A 73 3.46 -8.35 -12.82
N VAL A 74 4.29 -9.12 -12.10
CA VAL A 74 5.68 -9.34 -12.47
C VAL A 74 5.76 -10.62 -13.29
N THR A 75 6.32 -10.54 -14.50
CA THR A 75 6.48 -11.66 -15.43
C THR A 75 7.94 -12.08 -15.50
N ILE A 76 8.20 -13.35 -15.23
CA ILE A 76 9.52 -13.97 -15.33
C ILE A 76 9.53 -14.86 -16.58
N THR A 77 10.35 -14.50 -17.56
CA THR A 77 10.50 -15.21 -18.82
C THR A 77 11.84 -15.92 -18.87
N ALA A 78 11.85 -17.22 -19.14
CA ALA A 78 13.07 -18.00 -19.30
C ALA A 78 12.94 -18.99 -20.45
N LEU A 79 13.61 -18.69 -21.58
CA LEU A 79 13.53 -19.51 -22.77
C LEU A 79 14.09 -20.92 -22.51
N GLY A 80 13.28 -21.95 -22.75
CA GLY A 80 13.65 -23.35 -22.53
C GLY A 80 13.25 -23.93 -21.18
N ALA A 81 12.71 -23.13 -20.25
CA ALA A 81 12.06 -23.65 -19.06
C ALA A 81 10.62 -24.12 -19.39
N THR A 82 10.25 -25.31 -18.94
CA THR A 82 8.93 -25.92 -19.23
C THR A 82 7.75 -25.17 -18.62
N ASN A 83 8.01 -24.38 -17.56
CA ASN A 83 7.01 -23.58 -16.86
C ASN A 83 7.10 -22.09 -17.20
N SER A 84 7.81 -21.70 -18.27
CA SER A 84 7.92 -20.29 -18.67
C SER A 84 6.74 -19.85 -19.55
N PRO A 85 6.19 -18.62 -19.36
CA PRO A 85 6.54 -17.68 -18.30
C PRO A 85 5.91 -18.06 -16.95
N GLN A 86 6.55 -17.63 -15.85
CA GLN A 86 5.97 -17.61 -14.51
C GLN A 86 5.58 -16.19 -14.14
N THR A 87 4.57 -16.03 -13.28
CA THR A 87 4.11 -14.72 -12.83
C THR A 87 4.04 -14.62 -11.32
N VAL A 88 4.24 -13.40 -10.82
CA VAL A 88 3.99 -13.01 -9.42
C VAL A 88 3.00 -11.85 -9.44
N GLY A 89 1.82 -12.05 -8.86
CA GLY A 89 0.84 -10.97 -8.72
C GLY A 89 1.29 -9.95 -7.68
N LEU A 90 1.09 -8.67 -7.95
CA LEU A 90 1.29 -7.59 -7.01
C LEU A 90 -0.06 -7.02 -6.57
N THR A 91 -0.25 -6.84 -5.28
CA THR A 91 -1.39 -6.13 -4.70
C THR A 91 -0.88 -5.05 -3.76
N MET A 92 -1.14 -3.80 -4.10
CA MET A 92 -0.85 -2.64 -3.27
C MET A 92 -2.15 -2.05 -2.75
N ILE A 93 -2.30 -1.96 -1.45
CA ILE A 93 -3.43 -1.29 -0.79
C ILE A 93 -2.93 0.06 -0.28
N VAL A 94 -3.47 1.13 -0.84
CA VAL A 94 -3.20 2.50 -0.38
C VAL A 94 -4.36 2.93 0.51
N GLU A 95 -4.08 3.16 1.78
CA GLU A 95 -5.06 3.58 2.78
C GLU A 95 -5.06 5.10 2.93
N ALA A 96 -6.20 5.66 3.33
CA ALA A 96 -6.30 7.07 3.69
C ALA A 96 -5.39 7.38 4.89
N VAL A 97 -4.99 8.65 5.00
CA VAL A 97 -4.33 9.14 6.21
C VAL A 97 -5.39 9.24 7.31
N PRO A 98 -5.11 8.93 8.59
CA PRO A 98 -6.10 9.14 9.63
C PRO A 98 -6.54 10.60 9.67
N GLY A 99 -7.86 10.83 9.68
CA GLY A 99 -8.47 12.16 9.57
C GLY A 99 -8.90 12.57 8.15
N ASP A 100 -8.50 11.83 7.11
CA ASP A 100 -9.01 11.95 5.73
C ASP A 100 -10.23 11.03 5.59
N LEU A 101 -11.39 11.55 6.00
CA LEU A 101 -12.66 10.83 6.09
C LEU A 101 -13.36 10.74 4.73
N ASP A 102 -13.16 11.69 3.83
CA ASP A 102 -13.75 11.65 2.49
C ASP A 102 -12.87 10.97 1.42
N GLN A 103 -11.63 10.62 1.80
CA GLN A 103 -10.65 9.83 1.04
C GLN A 103 -10.17 10.53 -0.23
N ASP A 104 -10.08 11.86 -0.22
CA ASP A 104 -9.56 12.63 -1.35
C ASP A 104 -8.04 12.89 -1.28
N GLY A 105 -7.41 12.55 -0.15
CA GLY A 105 -5.97 12.62 0.08
C GLY A 105 -5.50 13.89 0.78
N ASP A 106 -6.41 14.75 1.25
CA ASP A 106 -6.13 15.83 2.20
C ASP A 106 -6.98 15.74 3.47
N ILE A 107 -6.73 16.66 4.42
CA ILE A 107 -7.50 16.76 5.66
C ILE A 107 -7.98 18.21 5.76
N ASP A 108 -9.27 18.42 5.55
CA ASP A 108 -9.85 19.76 5.45
C ASP A 108 -11.27 19.89 6.06
N VAL A 109 -12.04 20.88 5.59
CA VAL A 109 -13.39 21.17 6.09
C VAL A 109 -14.41 20.10 5.70
N ASN A 110 -14.19 19.40 4.59
CA ASN A 110 -15.02 18.30 4.14
C ASN A 110 -14.90 17.13 5.11
N ASP A 111 -13.67 16.78 5.51
CA ASP A 111 -13.42 15.77 6.54
C ASP A 111 -14.01 16.17 7.88
N ALA A 112 -13.83 17.43 8.27
CA ALA A 112 -14.41 17.93 9.51
C ALA A 112 -15.94 17.87 9.50
N THR A 113 -16.57 18.05 8.33
CA THR A 113 -18.02 17.93 8.17
C THR A 113 -18.45 16.48 8.32
N LEU A 114 -17.72 15.52 7.73
CA LEU A 114 -17.98 14.09 7.91
C LEU A 114 -17.73 13.65 9.36
N PHE A 115 -16.67 14.14 9.99
CA PHE A 115 -16.34 13.88 11.38
C PHE A 115 -17.52 14.29 12.29
N GLY A 116 -18.12 15.45 12.02
CA GLY A 116 -19.29 15.93 12.74
C GLY A 116 -20.50 15.00 12.69
N THR A 117 -20.61 14.13 11.67
CA THR A 117 -21.65 13.09 11.61
C THR A 117 -21.36 11.86 12.46
N CYS A 118 -20.09 11.69 12.85
CA CYS A 118 -19.60 10.59 13.68
C CYS A 118 -19.44 10.95 15.15
N LEU A 119 -19.46 12.25 15.49
CA LEU A 119 -19.34 12.71 16.87
C LEU A 119 -20.38 12.07 17.80
N GLY A 120 -19.87 11.23 18.70
CA GLY A 120 -20.54 10.76 19.90
C GLY A 120 -20.21 11.64 21.10
N GLY A 121 -20.24 11.03 22.29
CA GLY A 121 -19.60 11.58 23.47
C GLY A 121 -18.50 10.65 23.94
N ALA A 122 -17.66 11.11 24.86
CA ALA A 122 -16.68 10.27 25.51
C ALA A 122 -17.31 8.99 26.09
N ASP A 123 -16.62 7.87 25.92
CA ASP A 123 -17.04 6.50 26.22
C ASP A 123 -18.31 6.06 25.48
N VAL A 124 -18.71 6.71 24.38
CA VAL A 124 -19.87 6.30 23.55
C VAL A 124 -19.37 5.51 22.34
N PRO A 125 -19.44 4.16 22.34
CA PRO A 125 -18.79 3.37 21.32
C PRO A 125 -19.33 3.67 19.92
N ILE A 126 -18.45 3.64 18.93
CA ILE A 126 -18.85 3.74 17.52
C ILE A 126 -19.76 2.57 17.18
N SER A 127 -21.03 2.89 16.88
CA SER A 127 -22.02 1.90 16.44
C SER A 127 -22.14 1.79 14.92
N GLU A 128 -21.72 2.83 14.19
CA GLU A 128 -21.80 2.89 12.73
C GLU A 128 -20.42 2.58 12.13
N PRO A 129 -20.25 1.50 11.35
CA PRO A 129 -18.96 1.14 10.77
C PRO A 129 -18.32 2.22 9.90
N ALA A 130 -19.13 3.10 9.28
CA ALA A 130 -18.63 4.24 8.50
C ALA A 130 -17.87 5.27 9.36
N CYS A 131 -18.07 5.26 10.69
CA CYS A 131 -17.39 6.15 11.63
C CYS A 131 -16.15 5.55 12.27
N ALA A 132 -15.77 4.32 11.91
CA ALA A 132 -14.57 3.68 12.45
C ALA A 132 -13.27 4.46 12.14
N SER A 133 -13.25 5.26 11.06
CA SER A 133 -12.10 6.11 10.72
C SER A 133 -12.09 7.45 11.47
N ALA A 134 -13.13 7.76 12.24
CA ALA A 134 -13.18 8.94 13.09
C ALA A 134 -12.55 8.71 14.48
N ASP A 135 -12.34 7.44 14.88
CA ASP A 135 -11.54 7.05 16.05
C ASP A 135 -10.05 7.20 15.71
N LEU A 136 -9.47 8.33 16.08
CA LEU A 136 -8.10 8.71 15.75
C LEU A 136 -7.11 8.42 16.89
N ASP A 137 -7.56 8.29 18.13
CA ASP A 137 -6.71 7.87 19.26
C ASP A 137 -6.82 6.37 19.62
N GLY A 138 -7.77 5.66 19.02
CA GLY A 138 -7.92 4.21 19.06
C GLY A 138 -8.63 3.69 20.31
N ASP A 139 -9.43 4.52 20.98
CA ASP A 139 -10.13 4.13 22.21
C ASP A 139 -11.52 3.52 21.98
N GLY A 140 -11.99 3.53 20.73
CA GLY A 140 -13.24 2.88 20.29
C GLY A 140 -14.46 3.80 20.27
N ASP A 141 -14.30 5.09 20.54
CA ASP A 141 -15.31 6.11 20.28
C ASP A 141 -14.84 7.18 19.27
N ALA A 142 -15.71 8.14 18.97
CA ALA A 142 -15.40 9.26 18.09
C ALA A 142 -15.88 10.53 18.78
N ASP A 143 -14.97 11.25 19.45
CA ASP A 143 -15.32 12.37 20.31
C ASP A 143 -14.48 13.64 20.08
N LEU A 144 -14.42 14.53 21.08
CA LEU A 144 -13.67 15.78 20.97
C LEU A 144 -12.14 15.59 21.08
N SER A 145 -11.69 14.48 21.67
CA SER A 145 -10.28 14.06 21.74
C SER A 145 -9.76 13.73 20.35
N ASP A 146 -10.51 12.92 19.60
CA ASP A 146 -10.26 12.60 18.20
C ASP A 146 -10.33 13.82 17.30
N TYR A 147 -11.36 14.66 17.46
CA TYR A 147 -11.44 15.91 16.71
C TYR A 147 -10.21 16.80 16.95
N GLY A 148 -9.69 16.82 18.19
CA GLY A 148 -8.45 17.50 18.53
C GLY A 148 -7.21 16.90 17.85
N LEU A 149 -7.20 15.60 17.54
CA LEU A 149 -6.16 14.97 16.71
C LEU A 149 -6.32 15.34 15.24
N MET A 150 -7.53 15.28 14.69
CA MET A 150 -7.81 15.67 13.30
C MET A 150 -7.38 17.11 13.04
N GLN A 151 -7.63 18.03 13.98
CA GLN A 151 -7.21 19.43 13.88
C GLN A 151 -5.69 19.62 13.78
N LYS A 152 -4.89 18.70 14.35
CA LYS A 152 -3.42 18.72 14.20
C LYS A 152 -2.99 18.29 12.80
N CYS A 153 -3.85 17.53 12.12
CA CYS A 153 -3.60 16.94 10.82
C CYS A 153 -4.13 17.76 9.66
N THR A 154 -4.94 18.78 9.93
CA THR A 154 -5.54 19.63 8.91
C THR A 154 -4.46 20.27 8.03
N SER A 155 -4.40 19.82 6.78
CA SER A 155 -3.50 20.33 5.75
C SER A 155 -4.16 21.43 4.92
N GLY A 156 -5.49 21.40 4.83
CA GLY A 156 -6.31 22.33 4.07
C GLY A 156 -6.59 21.86 2.64
N PRO A 157 -7.53 22.52 1.93
CA PRO A 157 -8.05 22.02 0.66
C PRO A 157 -6.98 21.89 -0.42
N ALA A 158 -6.97 20.77 -1.12
CA ALA A 158 -6.01 20.36 -2.13
C ALA A 158 -4.53 20.31 -1.65
N VAL A 159 -4.29 20.23 -0.34
CA VAL A 159 -2.95 20.09 0.24
C VAL A 159 -2.81 18.69 0.82
N LYS A 160 -2.01 17.82 0.18
CA LYS A 160 -1.84 16.43 0.63
C LYS A 160 -1.62 16.33 2.15
N ALA A 161 -2.35 15.43 2.77
CA ALA A 161 -2.22 15.13 4.19
C ALA A 161 -0.79 14.66 4.54
N GLU A 162 -0.33 14.99 5.74
CA GLU A 162 0.94 14.45 6.25
C GLU A 162 0.74 12.96 6.59
N PRO A 163 1.47 12.03 5.98
CA PRO A 163 1.11 10.61 6.08
C PRO A 163 1.29 9.95 7.45
N HIS A 164 2.10 10.54 8.33
CA HIS A 164 2.31 10.10 9.70
C HIS A 164 1.47 10.91 10.69
N CYS A 165 0.44 11.61 10.22
CA CYS A 165 -0.39 12.32 11.15
C CYS A 165 -1.04 11.33 12.10
N VAL A 166 -1.18 11.75 13.36
CA VAL A 166 -1.55 10.96 14.54
C VAL A 166 -0.65 9.77 14.92
N ASN A 167 0.54 9.60 14.31
CA ASN A 167 1.52 8.57 14.67
C ASN A 167 2.79 9.12 15.35
#